data_AF-A0A957YQT4-F1
#
_entry.id   AF-A0A957YQT4-F1
#
_cell.length_a   1.000
_cell.length_b   1.000
_cell.length_c   1.000
_cell.angle_alpha   90.00
_cell.angle_beta   90.00
_cell.angle_gamma   90.00
#
_symmetry.space_group_name_H-M   'P 1'
#
loop_
_entity.id
_entity.type
_entity.pdbx_description
1 polymer ?
#
loop_
_entity_poly.entity_id
_entity_poly.type
_entity_poly.pdbx_seq_one_letter_code
_entity_poly.pdbx_strand_id
1 'polypeptide(L)'
;LVVGDTVLGALEMHSSRDNEFLPQDLDAYQNMANGISISIENSRLFQEAQQSIMEMQATQRQYLESSWNSLSLEKSLNYALGDMEFEDSNPLEIPLSLRNQTIGQILAAGETEWSSEQKNLIEAIAAQATLALENARLVENSQLTASQERLTNEIIAKIWSSPNMDGILQTTVRELGRSLEAAEVQIEVSMEGLNDNKQ
;
A
#
# COMPACT_ATOMS: atom_id res chain seq x y z
N LEU A 1 -24.84 4.71 -30.62
CA LEU A 1 -23.48 4.86 -30.09
C LEU A 1 -23.06 3.50 -29.55
N VAL A 2 -22.16 2.80 -30.24
CA VAL A 2 -21.76 1.42 -29.91
C VAL A 2 -20.24 1.31 -30.03
N VAL A 3 -19.60 0.62 -29.09
CA VAL A 3 -18.17 0.26 -29.13
C VAL A 3 -18.04 -1.24 -28.82
N GLY A 4 -17.44 -2.01 -29.72
CA GLY A 4 -17.46 -3.47 -29.63
C GLY A 4 -18.90 -3.99 -29.57
N ASP A 5 -19.21 -4.79 -28.54
CA ASP A 5 -20.57 -5.31 -28.27
C ASP A 5 -21.37 -4.43 -27.28
N THR A 6 -20.83 -3.30 -26.84
CA THR A 6 -21.47 -2.45 -25.80
C THR A 6 -22.15 -1.23 -26.42
N VAL A 7 -23.46 -1.11 -26.18
CA VAL A 7 -24.24 0.07 -26.57
C VAL A 7 -24.07 1.18 -25.53
N LEU A 8 -23.38 2.26 -25.91
CA LEU A 8 -23.16 3.45 -25.07
C LEU A 8 -24.37 4.40 -25.05
N GLY A 9 -25.27 4.31 -26.02
CA GLY A 9 -26.48 5.14 -26.11
C GLY A 9 -27.03 5.28 -27.53
N ALA A 10 -28.07 6.11 -27.68
CA ALA A 10 -28.68 6.45 -28.98
C ALA A 10 -28.39 7.92 -29.34
N LEU A 11 -28.16 8.19 -30.63
CA LEU A 11 -28.03 9.55 -31.15
C LEU A 11 -29.31 9.85 -31.94
N GLU A 12 -30.10 10.81 -31.48
CA GLU A 12 -31.32 11.24 -32.16
C GLU A 12 -31.04 12.55 -32.91
N MET A 13 -31.47 12.63 -34.17
CA MET A 13 -31.28 13.80 -35.00
C MET A 13 -32.62 14.28 -35.54
N HIS A 14 -32.88 15.58 -35.39
CA HIS A 14 -34.08 16.23 -35.90
C HIS A 14 -33.70 17.30 -36.92
N SER A 15 -34.42 17.32 -38.04
CA SER A 15 -34.35 18.39 -39.05
C SER A 15 -35.70 19.10 -39.12
N SER A 16 -35.67 20.40 -39.41
CA SER A 16 -36.86 21.23 -39.63
C SER A 16 -37.16 21.50 -41.11
N ARG A 17 -36.51 20.82 -42.06
CA ARG A 17 -36.72 20.97 -43.51
C ARG A 17 -37.18 19.66 -44.14
N ASP A 18 -38.10 19.74 -45.11
CA ASP A 18 -38.58 18.56 -45.84
C ASP A 18 -37.47 17.94 -46.70
N ASN A 19 -37.37 16.60 -46.66
CA ASN A 19 -36.50 15.78 -47.50
C ASN A 19 -34.98 15.97 -47.28
N GLU A 20 -34.54 16.26 -46.05
CA GLU A 20 -33.16 16.64 -45.71
C GLU A 20 -32.22 15.46 -45.39
N PHE A 21 -32.73 14.24 -45.20
CA PHE A 21 -31.90 13.06 -44.92
C PHE A 21 -31.82 12.15 -46.16
N LEU A 22 -30.81 12.36 -46.99
CA LEU A 22 -30.54 11.47 -48.13
C LEU A 22 -29.78 10.23 -47.64
N PRO A 23 -29.89 9.08 -48.34
CA PRO A 23 -29.18 7.85 -47.97
C PRO A 23 -27.66 8.03 -47.82
N GLN A 24 -27.08 8.96 -48.57
CA GLN A 24 -25.66 9.31 -48.53
C GLN A 24 -25.21 10.04 -47.24
N ASP A 25 -26.14 10.68 -46.51
CA ASP A 25 -25.85 11.37 -45.26
C ASP A 25 -25.84 10.40 -44.06
N LEU A 26 -26.53 9.26 -44.20
CA LEU A 26 -26.58 8.21 -43.17
C LEU A 26 -25.19 7.65 -42.85
N ASP A 27 -24.36 7.46 -43.86
CA ASP A 27 -22.98 7.00 -43.69
C ASP A 27 -22.14 8.04 -42.93
N ALA A 28 -22.33 9.33 -43.21
CA ALA A 28 -21.67 10.40 -42.49
C ALA A 28 -22.09 10.43 -41.02
N TYR A 29 -23.39 10.27 -40.73
CA TYR A 29 -23.90 10.22 -39.36
C TYR A 29 -23.46 8.97 -38.61
N GLN A 30 -23.40 7.81 -39.27
CA GLN A 30 -22.89 6.58 -38.67
C GLN A 30 -21.39 6.73 -38.32
N ASN A 31 -20.60 7.35 -39.20
CA ASN A 31 -19.19 7.64 -38.94
C ASN A 31 -19.02 8.61 -37.76
N MET A 32 -19.84 9.65 -37.67
CA MET A 32 -19.86 10.56 -36.52
C MET A 32 -20.26 9.84 -35.23
N ALA A 33 -21.32 9.05 -35.27
CA ALA A 33 -21.77 8.25 -34.13
C ALA A 33 -20.67 7.29 -33.64
N ASN A 34 -19.94 6.64 -34.55
CA ASN A 34 -18.80 5.80 -34.23
C ASN A 34 -17.67 6.61 -33.57
N GLY A 35 -17.29 7.76 -34.15
CA GLY A 35 -16.25 8.63 -33.61
C GLY A 35 -16.59 9.20 -32.22
N ILE A 36 -17.86 9.58 -32.01
CA ILE A 36 -18.37 10.01 -30.70
C ILE A 36 -18.30 8.85 -29.71
N SER A 37 -18.71 7.64 -30.11
CA SER A 37 -18.68 6.46 -29.25
C SER A 37 -17.25 6.14 -28.78
N ILE A 38 -16.27 6.18 -29.68
CA ILE A 38 -14.85 5.98 -29.36
C ILE A 38 -14.34 7.08 -28.42
N SER A 39 -14.70 8.34 -28.70
CA SER A 39 -14.23 9.47 -27.89
C SER A 39 -14.80 9.44 -26.46
N ILE A 40 -16.06 9.04 -26.31
CA ILE A 40 -16.71 8.83 -25.01
C ILE A 40 -15.99 7.70 -24.26
N GLU A 41 -15.74 6.58 -24.92
CA GLU A 41 -15.07 5.43 -24.29
C GLU A 41 -13.63 5.75 -23.91
N ASN A 42 -12.87 6.43 -24.77
CA ASN A 42 -11.52 6.89 -24.45
C ASN A 42 -11.52 7.85 -23.26
N SER A 43 -12.50 8.76 -23.18
CA SER A 43 -12.63 9.68 -22.05
C SER A 43 -12.93 8.92 -20.76
N ARG A 44 -13.86 7.96 -20.80
CA ARG A 44 -14.22 7.11 -19.67
C ARG A 44 -13.02 6.28 -19.18
N LEU A 45 -12.34 5.59 -20.10
CA LEU A 45 -11.14 4.80 -19.79
C LEU A 45 -10.01 5.66 -19.22
N PHE A 46 -9.81 6.87 -19.77
CA PHE A 46 -8.83 7.81 -19.26
C PHE A 46 -9.16 8.26 -17.83
N GLN A 47 -10.43 8.59 -17.56
CA GLN A 47 -10.89 8.95 -16.21
C GLN A 47 -10.72 7.78 -15.22
N GLU A 48 -11.05 6.56 -15.63
CA GLU A 48 -10.86 5.34 -14.83
C GLU A 48 -9.39 5.09 -14.51
N ALA A 49 -8.50 5.24 -15.50
CA ALA A 49 -7.06 5.13 -15.30
C ALA A 49 -6.52 6.20 -14.33
N GLN A 50 -6.97 7.45 -14.48
CA GLN A 50 -6.59 8.53 -13.55
C GLN A 50 -7.05 8.23 -12.12
N GLN A 51 -8.30 7.79 -11.96
CA GLN A 51 -8.85 7.41 -10.66
C GLN A 51 -8.04 6.27 -10.02
N SER A 52 -7.72 5.23 -10.79
CA SER A 52 -6.91 4.10 -10.31
C SER A 52 -5.53 4.53 -9.85
N ILE A 53 -4.88 5.45 -10.57
CA ILE A 53 -3.58 6.02 -10.17
C ILE A 53 -3.71 6.80 -8.85
N MET A 54 -4.75 7.61 -8.69
CA MET A 54 -4.97 8.38 -7.46
C MET A 54 -5.19 7.46 -6.25
N GLU A 55 -6.01 6.42 -6.40
CA GLU A 55 -6.26 5.43 -5.34
C GLU A 55 -5.00 4.66 -4.96
N MET A 56 -4.21 4.25 -5.96
CA MET A 56 -2.92 3.59 -5.73
C MET A 56 -1.96 4.50 -4.95
N GLN A 57 -1.83 5.77 -5.36
CA GLN A 57 -0.96 6.72 -4.69
C GLN A 57 -1.40 6.99 -3.25
N ALA A 58 -2.70 7.13 -3.00
CA ALA A 58 -3.24 7.31 -1.66
C ALA A 58 -2.92 6.11 -0.76
N THR A 59 -3.11 4.89 -1.27
CA THR A 59 -2.79 3.64 -0.55
C THR A 59 -1.30 3.54 -0.25
N GLN A 60 -0.43 3.84 -1.23
CA GLN A 60 1.01 3.82 -1.04
C GLN A 60 1.47 4.82 0.03
N ARG A 61 0.93 6.04 0.03
CA ARG A 61 1.21 7.05 1.06
C ARG A 61 0.86 6.51 2.45
N GLN A 62 -0.35 5.99 2.62
CA GLN A 62 -0.82 5.47 3.90
C GLN A 62 0.05 4.30 4.40
N TYR A 63 0.50 3.43 3.49
CA TYR A 63 1.41 2.34 3.84
C TYR A 63 2.79 2.84 4.29
N LEU A 64 3.37 3.82 3.58
CA LEU A 64 4.65 4.41 3.96
C LEU A 64 4.55 5.11 5.32
N GLU A 65 3.53 5.95 5.52
CA GLU A 65 3.32 6.66 6.78
C GLU A 65 3.15 5.69 7.96
N SER A 66 2.30 4.67 7.82
CA SER A 66 2.11 3.67 8.89
C SER A 66 3.38 2.88 9.19
N SER A 67 4.14 2.50 8.16
CA SER A 67 5.41 1.79 8.31
C SER A 67 6.48 2.62 9.04
N TRP A 68 6.64 3.89 8.68
CA TRP A 68 7.63 4.77 9.29
C TRP A 68 7.23 5.22 10.70
N ASN A 69 5.93 5.45 10.94
CA ASN A 69 5.41 5.74 12.28
C ASN A 69 5.59 4.57 13.25
N SER A 70 5.38 3.34 12.79
CA SER A 70 5.63 2.15 13.63
C SER A 70 7.10 2.10 14.07
N LEU A 71 8.03 2.38 13.16
CA LEU A 71 9.46 2.37 13.46
C LEU A 71 9.87 3.50 14.41
N SER A 72 9.31 4.71 14.24
CA SER A 72 9.63 5.85 15.10
C SER A 72 9.02 5.77 16.50
N LEU A 73 7.91 5.03 16.67
CA LEU A 73 7.35 4.71 17.98
C LEU A 73 8.23 3.70 18.74
N GLU A 74 8.81 2.74 18.03
CA GLU A 74 9.69 1.72 18.62
C GLU A 74 11.09 2.27 18.92
N LYS A 75 11.59 3.18 18.06
CA LYS A 75 12.96 3.71 18.13
C LYS A 75 12.95 5.23 18.01
N SER A 76 13.67 5.90 18.90
CA SER A 76 13.98 7.33 18.70
C SER A 76 14.96 7.46 17.53
N LEU A 77 14.49 8.05 16.43
CA LEU A 77 15.28 8.28 15.21
C LEU A 77 15.82 9.72 15.14
N ASN A 78 16.03 10.35 16.29
CA ASN A 78 16.62 11.68 16.38
C ASN A 78 18.11 11.56 16.64
N TYR A 79 18.91 11.94 15.63
CA TYR A 79 20.36 11.98 15.73
C TYR A 79 20.82 13.40 15.44
N ALA A 80 21.55 13.98 16.38
CA ALA A 80 22.11 15.32 16.27
C ALA A 80 23.63 15.25 16.40
N LEU A 81 24.31 16.13 15.68
CA LEU A 81 25.75 16.35 15.83
C LEU A 81 25.96 17.76 16.37
N GLY A 82 26.61 17.85 17.54
CA GLY A 82 26.85 19.10 18.25
C GLY A 82 25.72 19.46 19.22
N ASP A 83 26.01 20.44 20.07
CA ASP A 83 25.09 20.93 21.12
C ASP A 83 24.26 22.14 20.65
N MET A 84 24.16 22.36 19.33
CA MET A 84 23.51 23.57 18.79
C MET A 84 22.03 23.60 19.15
N GLU A 85 21.66 24.56 19.99
CA GLU A 85 20.29 25.03 20.12
C GLU A 85 19.94 25.79 18.84
N PHE A 86 19.03 25.22 18.03
CA PHE A 86 18.58 25.82 16.77
C PHE A 86 17.78 27.13 16.97
N GLU A 87 17.63 27.63 18.20
CA GLU A 87 16.75 28.76 18.55
C GLU A 87 17.10 30.08 17.84
N ASP A 88 18.37 30.33 17.53
CA ASP A 88 18.82 31.58 16.88
C ASP A 88 19.40 31.38 15.45
N SER A 89 19.41 30.15 14.94
CA SER A 89 19.85 29.85 13.58
C SER A 89 18.64 29.62 12.68
N ASN A 90 18.67 30.08 11.43
CA ASN A 90 17.73 29.63 10.41
C ASN A 90 18.36 28.42 9.69
N PRO A 91 18.14 27.18 10.17
CA PRO A 91 18.82 26.03 9.62
C PRO A 91 18.35 25.77 8.19
N LEU A 92 19.25 25.20 7.40
CA LEU A 92 18.87 24.62 6.12
C LEU A 92 18.10 23.32 6.40
N GLU A 93 16.82 23.33 6.08
CA GLU A 93 15.96 22.15 6.16
C GLU A 93 15.97 21.40 4.83
N ILE A 94 16.30 20.11 4.88
CA ILE A 94 16.35 19.26 3.70
C ILE A 94 15.47 18.04 3.94
N PRO A 95 14.35 17.89 3.21
CA PRO A 95 13.42 16.80 3.43
C PRO A 95 13.98 15.47 2.92
N LEU A 96 13.83 14.41 3.71
CA LEU A 96 14.07 13.05 3.28
C LEU A 96 12.80 12.55 2.57
N SER A 97 12.78 12.65 1.24
CA SER A 97 11.60 12.39 0.42
C SER A 97 11.69 11.06 -0.31
N LEU A 98 10.81 10.12 0.03
CA LEU A 98 10.68 8.84 -0.66
C LEU A 98 9.39 8.85 -1.48
N ARG A 99 9.50 8.77 -2.82
CA ARG A 99 8.35 8.71 -3.74
C ARG A 99 7.29 9.81 -3.48
N ASN A 100 7.75 11.06 -3.32
CA ASN A 100 6.95 12.24 -2.98
C ASN A 100 6.29 12.23 -1.59
N GLN A 101 6.79 11.40 -0.68
CA GLN A 101 6.41 11.42 0.74
C GLN A 101 7.62 11.79 1.60
N THR A 102 7.49 12.81 2.43
CA THR A 102 8.52 13.17 3.42
C THR A 102 8.47 12.16 4.57
N ILE A 103 9.56 11.43 4.79
CA ILE A 103 9.72 10.45 5.87
C ILE A 103 10.56 10.97 7.03
N GLY A 104 11.16 12.15 6.87
CA GLY A 104 12.00 12.81 7.85
C GLY A 104 12.65 14.06 7.27
N GLN A 105 13.56 14.65 8.04
CA GLN A 105 14.27 15.86 7.64
C GLN A 105 15.71 15.84 8.16
N ILE A 106 16.59 16.47 7.40
CA ILE A 106 17.92 16.86 7.85
C ILE A 106 17.88 18.35 8.16
N LEU A 107 18.33 18.72 9.35
CA LEU A 107 18.53 20.11 9.75
C LEU A 107 20.03 20.40 9.76
N ALA A 108 20.46 21.41 9.01
CA ALA A 108 21.86 21.82 8.95
C ALA A 108 22.00 23.32 9.24
N ALA A 109 22.58 23.66 10.39
CA ALA A 109 22.97 25.02 10.72
C ALA A 109 24.46 25.23 10.40
N GLY A 110 24.79 26.40 9.85
CA GLY A 110 26.17 26.81 9.57
C GLY A 110 26.43 28.21 10.12
N GLU A 111 27.68 28.50 10.45
CA GLU A 111 28.09 29.85 10.90
C GLU A 111 27.99 30.90 9.77
N THR A 112 28.00 30.43 8.51
CA THR A 112 27.89 31.26 7.29
C THR A 112 26.75 30.76 6.42
N GLU A 113 26.27 31.61 5.49
CA GLU A 113 25.28 31.20 4.50
C GLU A 113 25.78 30.03 3.64
N TRP A 114 24.90 29.06 3.39
CA TRP A 114 25.17 27.88 2.57
C TRP A 114 25.29 28.25 1.08
N SER A 115 26.39 27.85 0.46
CA SER A 115 26.58 27.99 -0.99
C SER A 115 25.67 27.02 -1.76
N SER A 116 25.38 27.33 -3.03
CA SER A 116 24.59 26.43 -3.88
C SER A 116 25.23 25.05 -4.08
N GLU A 117 26.57 24.98 -4.11
CA GLU A 117 27.30 23.71 -4.21
C GLU A 117 27.12 22.86 -2.95
N GLN A 118 27.19 23.47 -1.77
CA GLN A 118 26.94 22.79 -0.51
C GLN A 118 25.50 22.30 -0.42
N LYS A 119 24.51 23.13 -0.80
CA LYS A 119 23.09 22.75 -0.83
C LYS A 119 22.88 21.53 -1.73
N ASN A 120 23.38 21.57 -2.96
CA ASN A 120 23.27 20.46 -3.91
C ASN A 120 23.92 19.16 -3.39
N LEU A 121 25.06 19.27 -2.70
CA LEU A 121 25.72 18.12 -2.09
C LEU A 121 24.86 17.51 -0.97
N ILE A 122 24.32 18.34 -0.07
CA ILE A 122 23.51 17.83 1.04
C ILE A 122 22.18 17.26 0.52
N GLU A 123 21.57 17.86 -0.50
CA GLU A 123 20.40 17.29 -1.19
C GLU A 123 20.70 15.91 -1.80
N ALA A 124 21.86 15.75 -2.45
CA ALA A 124 22.28 14.46 -3.00
C ALA A 124 22.50 13.41 -1.89
N ILE A 125 23.12 13.81 -0.77
CA ILE A 125 23.28 12.95 0.41
C ILE A 125 21.93 12.59 1.01
N ALA A 126 21.00 13.54 1.13
CA ALA A 126 19.65 13.31 1.64
C ALA A 126 18.89 12.29 0.78
N ALA A 127 19.00 12.39 -0.54
CA ALA A 127 18.41 11.42 -1.46
C ALA A 127 18.99 10.01 -1.24
N GLN A 128 20.32 9.90 -1.12
CA GLN A 128 20.98 8.61 -0.87
C GLN A 128 20.66 8.04 0.51
N ALA A 129 20.61 8.88 1.55
CA ALA A 129 20.24 8.51 2.90
C ALA A 129 18.79 8.00 2.95
N THR A 130 17.87 8.67 2.25
CA THR A 130 16.46 8.24 2.14
C THR A 130 16.36 6.81 1.58
N LEU A 131 17.10 6.50 0.52
CA LEU A 131 17.13 5.16 -0.07
C LEU A 131 17.75 4.12 0.88
N ALA A 132 18.85 4.49 1.55
CA ALA A 132 19.51 3.61 2.51
C ALA A 132 18.62 3.29 3.71
N LEU A 133 17.90 4.29 4.23
CA LEU A 133 16.94 4.14 5.31
C LEU A 133 15.79 3.21 4.90
N GLU A 134 15.22 3.38 3.70
CA GLU A 134 14.18 2.47 3.21
C GLU A 134 14.69 1.03 3.08
N ASN A 135 15.90 0.84 2.55
CA ASN A 135 16.49 -0.50 2.47
C ASN A 135 16.71 -1.12 3.86
N ALA A 136 17.22 -0.35 4.82
CA ALA A 136 17.42 -0.82 6.19
C ALA A 136 16.09 -1.23 6.84
N ARG A 137 15.04 -0.41 6.67
CA ARG A 137 13.69 -0.70 7.15
C ARG A 137 13.11 -1.96 6.49
N LEU A 138 13.26 -2.13 5.18
CA LEU A 138 12.81 -3.33 4.46
C LEU A 138 13.51 -4.60 4.95
N VAL A 139 14.81 -4.52 5.20
CA VAL A 139 15.59 -5.63 5.78
C VAL A 139 15.10 -5.95 7.18
N GLU A 140 14.88 -4.94 8.03
CA GLU A 140 14.37 -5.12 9.39
C GLU A 140 12.98 -5.78 9.39
N ASN A 141 12.05 -5.28 8.58
CA ASN A 141 10.72 -5.89 8.42
C ASN A 141 10.80 -7.35 7.96
N SER A 142 11.68 -7.65 6.99
CA SER A 142 11.90 -9.02 6.51
C SER A 142 12.42 -9.93 7.63
N GLN A 143 13.37 -9.45 8.43
CA GLN A 143 13.91 -10.20 9.57
C GLN A 143 12.85 -10.46 10.65
N LEU A 144 12.01 -9.47 10.96
CA LEU A 144 10.90 -9.61 11.90
C LEU A 144 9.93 -10.69 11.43
N THR A 145 9.47 -10.62 10.18
CA THR A 145 8.58 -11.64 9.57
C THR A 145 9.22 -13.03 9.61
N ALA A 146 10.48 -13.17 9.19
CA ALA A 146 11.18 -14.44 9.23
C ALA A 146 11.34 -14.98 10.66
N SER A 147 11.50 -14.12 11.66
CA SER A 147 11.54 -14.54 13.06
C SER A 147 10.20 -15.09 13.52
N GLN A 148 9.09 -14.41 13.19
CA GLN A 148 7.73 -14.85 13.50
C GLN A 148 7.39 -16.19 12.82
N GLU A 149 7.75 -16.36 11.55
CA GLU A 149 7.55 -17.60 10.82
C GLU A 149 8.33 -18.78 11.42
N ARG A 150 9.59 -18.55 11.83
CA ARG A 150 10.39 -19.58 12.51
C ARG A 150 9.75 -20.04 13.81
N LEU A 151 9.30 -19.11 14.64
CA LEU A 151 8.62 -19.42 15.90
C LEU A 151 7.33 -20.21 15.66
N THR A 152 6.54 -19.78 14.68
CA THR A 152 5.29 -20.47 14.28
C THR A 152 5.58 -21.90 13.84
N ASN A 153 6.59 -22.11 12.98
CA ASN A 153 6.98 -23.43 12.52
C ASN A 153 7.54 -24.31 13.65
N GLU A 154 8.28 -23.75 14.60
CA GLU A 154 8.77 -24.47 15.78
C GLU A 154 7.61 -24.99 16.64
N ILE A 155 6.59 -24.15 16.87
CA ILE A 155 5.37 -24.55 17.61
C ILE A 155 4.62 -25.65 16.86
N ILE A 156 4.41 -25.49 15.55
CA ILE A 156 3.75 -26.48 14.70
C ILE A 156 4.49 -27.82 14.77
N ALA A 157 5.83 -27.80 14.66
CA ALA A 157 6.64 -29.00 14.75
C ALA A 157 6.52 -29.69 16.12
N LYS A 158 6.51 -28.93 17.22
CA LYS A 158 6.28 -29.48 18.58
C LYS A 158 4.92 -30.16 18.68
N ILE A 159 3.86 -29.54 18.15
CA ILE A 159 2.51 -30.10 18.13
C ILE A 159 2.51 -31.45 17.38
N TRP A 160 3.04 -31.49 16.16
CA TRP A 160 3.05 -32.72 15.34
C TRP A 160 4.05 -33.79 15.81
N SER A 161 5.02 -33.45 16.65
CA SER A 161 5.94 -34.42 17.25
C SER A 161 5.30 -35.29 18.35
N SER A 162 4.09 -34.93 18.80
CA SER A 162 3.36 -35.70 19.80
C SER A 162 2.83 -37.02 19.23
N PRO A 163 3.01 -38.16 19.92
CA PRO A 163 2.74 -39.48 19.36
C PRO A 163 1.25 -39.85 19.30
N ASN A 164 0.36 -39.05 19.90
CA ASN A 164 -1.08 -39.32 19.96
C ASN A 164 -1.90 -38.01 20.06
N MET A 165 -3.20 -38.13 19.82
CA MET A 165 -4.15 -37.00 19.84
C MET A 165 -4.13 -36.23 21.17
N ASP A 166 -4.09 -36.94 22.30
CA ASP A 166 -4.04 -36.31 23.63
C ASP A 166 -2.78 -35.44 23.79
N GLY A 167 -1.63 -35.91 23.31
CA GLY A 167 -0.37 -35.18 23.32
C GLY A 167 -0.38 -33.96 22.41
N ILE A 168 -1.03 -34.06 21.24
CA ILE A 168 -1.24 -32.93 20.32
C ILE A 168 -2.04 -31.84 21.06
N LEU A 169 -3.22 -32.17 21.61
CA LEU A 169 -4.10 -31.21 22.29
C LEU A 169 -3.42 -30.55 23.50
N GLN A 170 -2.74 -31.34 24.34
CA GLN A 170 -2.00 -30.81 25.48
C GLN A 170 -0.86 -29.87 25.06
N THR A 171 -0.13 -30.23 24.00
CA THR A 171 0.95 -29.38 23.47
C THR A 171 0.36 -28.10 22.87
N THR A 172 -0.73 -28.18 22.12
CA THR A 172 -1.39 -27.01 21.55
C THR A 172 -1.88 -26.04 22.62
N VAL A 173 -2.61 -26.51 23.65
CA VAL A 173 -3.06 -25.67 24.77
C VAL A 173 -1.88 -24.97 25.44
N ARG A 174 -0.79 -25.71 25.70
CA ARG A 174 0.40 -25.18 26.35
C ARG A 174 1.11 -24.12 25.52
N GLU A 175 1.34 -24.39 24.24
CA GLU A 175 2.05 -23.46 23.36
C GLU A 175 1.19 -22.22 23.05
N LEU A 176 -0.13 -22.34 22.93
CA LEU A 176 -1.04 -21.19 22.81
C LEU A 176 -1.06 -20.33 24.08
N GLY A 177 -1.17 -20.96 25.25
CA GLY A 177 -1.14 -20.23 26.53
C GLY A 177 0.17 -19.45 26.72
N ARG A 178 1.30 -20.04 26.32
CA ARG A 178 2.61 -19.38 26.36
C ARG A 178 2.77 -18.27 25.32
N SER A 179 2.38 -18.52 24.07
CA SER A 179 2.58 -17.59 22.96
C SER A 179 1.70 -16.33 23.08
N LEU A 180 0.47 -16.49 23.59
CA LEU A 180 -0.50 -15.40 23.72
C LEU A 180 -0.50 -14.74 25.11
N GLU A 181 0.38 -15.18 26.02
CA GLU A 181 0.35 -14.79 27.45
C GLU A 181 -1.06 -14.95 28.08
N ALA A 182 -1.82 -15.94 27.60
CA ALA A 182 -3.20 -16.13 28.00
C ALA A 182 -3.28 -16.83 29.36
N ALA A 183 -4.09 -16.29 30.26
CA ALA A 183 -4.30 -16.87 31.59
C ALA A 183 -5.02 -18.24 31.54
N GLU A 184 -5.85 -18.46 30.53
CA GLU A 184 -6.60 -19.70 30.35
C GLU A 184 -6.79 -20.00 28.84
N VAL A 185 -6.56 -21.26 28.45
CA VAL A 185 -6.77 -21.76 27.08
C VAL A 185 -7.43 -23.13 27.17
N GLN A 186 -8.56 -23.31 26.49
CA GLN A 186 -9.29 -24.58 26.42
C GLN A 186 -9.48 -24.99 24.96
N ILE A 187 -9.30 -26.29 24.67
CA ILE A 187 -9.64 -26.89 23.37
C ILE A 187 -10.68 -27.98 23.62
N GLU A 188 -11.81 -27.89 22.94
CA GLU A 188 -12.87 -28.91 22.96
C GLU A 188 -12.98 -29.56 21.58
N VAL A 189 -12.91 -30.89 21.54
CA VAL A 189 -13.07 -31.67 20.30
C VAL A 189 -14.36 -32.45 20.40
N SER A 190 -15.42 -31.94 19.78
CA SER A 190 -16.70 -32.63 19.67
C SER A 190 -16.71 -33.55 18.45
N MET A 191 -16.74 -34.86 18.66
CA MET A 191 -17.13 -35.81 17.61
C MET A 191 -18.66 -35.79 17.47
N GLU A 192 -19.19 -34.85 16.70
CA GLU A 192 -20.59 -34.93 16.29
C GLU A 192 -20.74 -36.00 15.19
N GLY A 193 -21.35 -37.14 15.53
CA GLY A 193 -21.88 -38.09 14.54
C GLY A 193 -21.40 -39.54 14.61
N LEU A 194 -21.33 -40.19 15.78
CA LEU A 194 -21.33 -41.67 15.85
C LEU A 194 -22.07 -42.16 17.12
N ASN A 195 -23.40 -42.07 17.11
CA ASN A 195 -24.34 -42.93 17.84
C ASN A 195 -25.70 -42.76 17.14
N ASP A 196 -25.89 -43.45 16.02
CA ASP A 196 -26.46 -44.81 15.99
C ASP A 196 -27.90 -44.84 16.49
N ASN A 197 -28.80 -44.41 15.59
CA ASN A 197 -29.93 -45.20 15.13
C ASN A 197 -30.26 -46.44 15.99
N LYS A 198 -30.96 -46.26 17.11
CA LYS A 198 -31.79 -47.30 17.71
C LYS A 198 -33.14 -46.72 18.11
N GLN A 199 -34.10 -47.07 17.25
CA GLN A 199 -35.51 -47.40 17.48
C GLN A 199 -36.13 -46.99 18.82
#